data_AF-A0A2N6BML1-F1
#
_entry.id   AF-A0A2N6BML1-F1
#
_cell.length_a   1.000
_cell.length_b   1.000
_cell.length_c   1.000
_cell.angle_alpha   90.00
_cell.angle_beta   90.00
_cell.angle_gamma   90.00
#
_symmetry.space_group_name_H-M   'P 1'
#
loop_
_entity.id
_entity.type
_entity.pdbx_description
1 polymer ?
#
loop_
_entity_poly.entity_id
_entity_poly.type
_entity_poly.pdbx_seq_one_letter_code
_entity_poly.pdbx_strand_id
1 'polypeptide(L)'
;MRGIIATSVLVASLIAATAYAQPSAEAVKRKMAGNEYLKRREYAEASKQYQAALKLEPAYSDVHYNLGILYFYRLEDEPRRYEKALYHLNAYRLLNPDAEDMETVLAHVRQSLEAIDAAEQSDYQNAILSGTIESLQDFINANPIGYYAEDARRQLKILRDYEAAVKKRQSKIQSLFKSALAAKSPEKMEEFARLYPDEPQATEASALAEKWRVEYERQEADFHVAREKDTVSAYDAFLEEHPDSHLAPDARARAAHLSSALEALTMAEEAGSVVALEKFLELYGDTPYEVEALEIIEKLKREEIEKAAAKDAMEMLKSPPPSEDEEAETEQLKDGSDLKLLKPEDFEKAKYEEEEAKKAAEEAAKIAAEKKAAEEAEAARLAAEKKAAEEAEAARLAAEKKAAEEESARLAAEKKAEDERLADEEAKRLEAERAEEARKAAEARKEREIERKKAAEEAARIEAEKIAAEEAEAARLEAEKVAAEEAEAARLEAEKVAAEEAEAARLEAEKV
;
A
#
# COMPACT_ATOMS: atom_id res chain seq x y z
N MET A 1 -34.51 -16.04 24.31
CA MET A 1 -35.89 -16.17 24.84
C MET A 1 -36.87 -15.04 24.45
N ARG A 2 -36.55 -13.74 24.61
CA ARG A 2 -37.54 -12.64 24.38
C ARG A 2 -38.09 -12.55 22.94
N GLY A 3 -37.30 -12.84 21.91
CA GLY A 3 -37.76 -12.82 20.51
C GLY A 3 -38.71 -13.97 20.13
N ILE A 4 -38.60 -15.12 20.80
CA ILE A 4 -39.37 -16.36 20.48
C ILE A 4 -40.81 -16.24 20.99
N ILE A 5 -41.01 -15.56 22.12
CA ILE A 5 -42.32 -15.33 22.74
C ILE A 5 -43.10 -14.27 21.94
N ALA A 6 -42.43 -13.25 21.40
CA ALA A 6 -43.09 -12.17 20.67
C ALA A 6 -43.65 -12.58 19.29
N THR A 7 -42.93 -13.41 18.52
CA THR A 7 -43.40 -13.87 17.20
C THR A 7 -44.48 -14.93 17.26
N SER A 8 -44.51 -15.72 18.34
CA SER A 8 -45.54 -16.75 18.56
C SER A 8 -46.88 -16.15 19.01
N VAL A 9 -46.87 -15.04 19.76
CA VAL A 9 -48.07 -14.29 20.16
C VAL A 9 -48.74 -13.56 18.97
N LEU A 10 -47.96 -13.08 18.00
CA LEU A 10 -48.48 -12.32 16.85
C LEU A 10 -49.20 -13.20 15.81
N VAL A 11 -48.76 -14.46 15.63
CA VAL A 11 -49.42 -15.43 14.74
C VAL A 11 -50.68 -16.03 15.39
N ALA A 12 -50.72 -16.15 16.72
CA ALA A 12 -51.88 -16.61 17.48
C ALA A 12 -53.14 -15.75 17.25
N SER A 13 -52.94 -14.44 17.02
CA SER A 13 -54.04 -13.50 16.76
C SER A 13 -54.69 -13.67 15.38
N LEU A 14 -53.98 -14.26 14.41
CA LEU A 14 -54.48 -14.53 13.06
C LEU A 14 -55.23 -15.86 12.94
N ILE A 15 -54.87 -16.86 13.77
CA ILE A 15 -55.49 -18.20 13.75
C ILE A 15 -56.85 -18.19 14.46
N ALA A 16 -57.04 -17.35 15.48
CA ALA A 16 -58.31 -17.28 16.23
C ALA A 16 -59.51 -16.79 15.39
N ALA A 17 -59.29 -16.08 14.28
CA ALA A 17 -60.36 -15.52 13.45
C ALA A 17 -61.05 -16.54 12.51
N THR A 18 -60.51 -17.76 12.35
CA THR A 18 -61.05 -18.78 11.43
C THR A 18 -61.47 -20.10 12.11
N ALA A 19 -61.53 -20.13 13.45
CA ALA A 19 -61.60 -21.35 14.27
C ALA A 19 -62.87 -22.23 14.16
N TYR A 20 -63.74 -22.06 13.15
CA TYR A 20 -64.96 -22.88 12.99
C TYR A 20 -65.24 -23.37 11.56
N ALA A 21 -64.27 -23.34 10.66
CA ALA A 21 -64.39 -24.00 9.35
C ALA A 21 -63.90 -25.47 9.43
N GLN A 22 -64.70 -26.42 8.94
CA GLN A 22 -64.25 -27.82 8.78
C GLN A 22 -63.07 -27.87 7.79
N PRO A 23 -62.00 -28.64 8.07
CA PRO A 23 -60.85 -28.72 7.17
C PRO A 23 -61.28 -29.18 5.77
N SER A 24 -60.72 -28.55 4.73
CA SER A 24 -61.02 -28.95 3.35
C SER A 24 -60.68 -30.43 3.10
N ALA A 25 -61.43 -31.09 2.21
CA ALA A 25 -61.19 -32.49 1.87
C ALA A 25 -59.76 -32.76 1.38
N GLU A 26 -59.14 -31.78 0.68
CA GLU A 26 -57.75 -31.88 0.25
C GLU A 26 -56.78 -31.75 1.45
N ALA A 27 -57.02 -30.86 2.42
CA ALA A 27 -56.22 -30.79 3.64
C ALA A 27 -56.29 -32.11 4.45
N VAL A 28 -57.48 -32.71 4.54
CA VAL A 28 -57.68 -34.03 5.18
C VAL A 28 -56.88 -35.12 4.45
N LYS A 29 -56.92 -35.14 3.12
CA LYS A 29 -56.14 -36.08 2.31
C LYS A 29 -54.64 -35.93 2.52
N ARG A 30 -54.14 -34.69 2.62
CA ARG A 30 -52.73 -34.40 2.92
C ARG A 30 -52.33 -34.88 4.31
N LYS A 31 -53.15 -34.64 5.33
CA LYS A 31 -52.95 -35.21 6.67
C LYS A 31 -52.87 -36.75 6.61
N MET A 32 -53.82 -37.40 5.94
CA MET A 32 -53.84 -38.87 5.85
C MET A 32 -52.59 -39.42 5.14
N ALA A 33 -52.11 -38.75 4.09
CA ALA A 33 -50.85 -39.11 3.45
C ALA A 33 -49.65 -38.94 4.41
N GLY A 34 -49.61 -37.84 5.18
CA GLY A 34 -48.60 -37.65 6.22
C GLY A 34 -48.61 -38.75 7.28
N ASN A 35 -49.80 -39.19 7.72
CA ASN A 35 -49.95 -40.31 8.66
C ASN A 35 -49.42 -41.62 8.06
N GLU A 36 -49.62 -41.86 6.76
CA GLU A 36 -49.12 -43.05 6.07
C GLU A 36 -47.59 -43.05 5.98
N TYR A 37 -46.98 -41.92 5.62
CA TYR A 37 -45.52 -41.76 5.66
C TYR A 37 -44.97 -41.92 7.09
N LEU A 38 -45.67 -41.40 8.09
CA LEU A 38 -45.29 -41.54 9.49
C LEU A 38 -45.26 -43.02 9.92
N LYS A 39 -46.25 -43.83 9.51
CA LYS A 39 -46.28 -45.29 9.77
C LYS A 39 -45.09 -46.01 9.12
N ARG A 40 -44.67 -45.56 7.95
CA ARG A 40 -43.49 -46.08 7.23
C ARG A 40 -42.16 -45.55 7.77
N ARG A 41 -42.18 -44.66 8.77
CA ARG A 41 -41.03 -43.96 9.34
C ARG A 41 -40.30 -43.05 8.33
N GLU A 42 -40.98 -42.66 7.27
CA GLU A 42 -40.52 -41.70 6.28
C GLU A 42 -40.82 -40.28 6.79
N TYR A 43 -40.05 -39.84 7.78
CA TYR A 43 -40.39 -38.66 8.59
C TYR A 43 -40.31 -37.34 7.82
N ALA A 44 -39.36 -37.18 6.88
CA ALA A 44 -39.24 -35.98 6.07
C ALA A 44 -40.41 -35.84 5.08
N GLU A 45 -40.90 -36.96 4.55
CA GLU A 45 -42.06 -37.01 3.65
C GLU A 45 -43.36 -36.76 4.42
N ALA A 46 -43.47 -37.31 5.64
CA ALA A 46 -44.56 -37.03 6.54
C ALA A 46 -44.65 -35.52 6.86
N SER A 47 -43.53 -34.88 7.20
CA SER A 47 -43.50 -33.44 7.49
C SER A 47 -43.91 -32.60 6.27
N LYS A 48 -43.44 -32.94 5.06
CA LYS A 48 -43.86 -32.28 3.81
C LYS A 48 -45.38 -32.35 3.59
N GLN A 49 -45.99 -33.52 3.80
CA GLN A 49 -47.45 -33.67 3.63
C GLN A 49 -48.24 -32.90 4.68
N TYR A 50 -47.80 -32.91 5.94
CA TYR A 50 -48.42 -32.10 6.99
C TYR A 50 -48.28 -30.60 6.74
N GLN A 51 -47.11 -30.12 6.30
CA GLN A 51 -46.92 -28.73 5.91
C GLN A 51 -47.84 -28.34 4.73
N ALA A 52 -48.00 -29.24 3.75
CA ALA A 52 -48.94 -29.03 2.65
C ALA A 52 -50.40 -28.96 3.15
N ALA A 53 -50.78 -29.73 4.17
CA ALA A 53 -52.09 -29.62 4.81
C ALA A 53 -52.26 -28.26 5.51
N LEU A 54 -51.24 -27.77 6.23
CA LEU A 54 -51.29 -26.46 6.89
C LEU A 54 -51.29 -25.26 5.93
N LYS A 55 -50.74 -25.42 4.72
CA LYS A 55 -50.89 -24.39 3.66
C LYS A 55 -52.33 -24.23 3.19
N LEU A 56 -53.11 -25.31 3.24
CA LEU A 56 -54.52 -25.33 2.86
C LEU A 56 -55.43 -24.92 4.01
N GLU A 57 -55.08 -25.37 5.23
CA GLU A 57 -55.81 -25.09 6.46
C GLU A 57 -54.84 -24.73 7.60
N PRO A 58 -54.51 -23.45 7.77
CA PRO A 58 -53.57 -23.00 8.80
C PRO A 58 -54.05 -23.24 10.24
N ALA A 59 -55.35 -23.43 10.47
CA ALA A 59 -55.92 -23.73 11.78
C ALA A 59 -56.13 -25.24 12.02
N TYR A 60 -55.49 -26.12 11.25
CA TYR A 60 -55.69 -27.57 11.36
C TYR A 60 -54.95 -28.14 12.58
N SER A 61 -55.66 -28.17 13.71
CA SER A 61 -55.12 -28.53 15.01
C SER A 61 -54.41 -29.89 15.05
N ASP A 62 -55.04 -30.97 14.58
CA ASP A 62 -54.43 -32.32 14.49
C ASP A 62 -53.05 -32.31 13.81
N VAL A 63 -52.92 -31.51 12.75
CA VAL A 63 -51.70 -31.46 11.94
C VAL A 63 -50.61 -30.68 12.68
N HIS A 64 -50.97 -29.63 13.40
CA HIS A 64 -50.06 -28.97 14.33
C HIS A 64 -49.56 -29.93 15.42
N TYR A 65 -50.42 -30.75 16.03
CA TYR A 65 -49.96 -31.76 16.98
C TYR A 65 -48.98 -32.75 16.34
N ASN A 66 -49.34 -33.32 15.19
CA ASN A 66 -48.52 -34.31 14.50
C ASN A 66 -47.15 -33.76 14.07
N LEU A 67 -47.08 -32.52 13.55
CA LEU A 67 -45.80 -31.88 13.24
C LEU A 67 -44.99 -31.58 14.50
N GLY A 68 -45.64 -31.13 15.57
CA GLY A 68 -45.00 -30.87 16.86
C GLY A 68 -44.26 -32.09 17.40
N ILE A 69 -44.95 -33.22 17.46
CA ILE A 69 -44.39 -34.50 17.92
C ILE A 69 -43.34 -35.05 16.95
N LEU A 70 -43.56 -34.94 15.64
CA LEU A 70 -42.63 -35.40 14.61
C LEU A 70 -41.29 -34.63 14.66
N TYR A 71 -41.34 -33.31 14.80
CA TYR A 71 -40.15 -32.49 14.99
C TYR A 71 -39.42 -32.80 16.30
N PHE A 72 -40.16 -33.05 17.39
CA PHE A 72 -39.54 -33.32 18.68
C PHE A 72 -38.83 -34.68 18.73
N TYR A 73 -39.46 -35.76 18.24
CA TYR A 73 -38.99 -37.12 18.50
C TYR A 73 -38.32 -37.84 17.32
N ARG A 74 -38.53 -37.41 16.07
CA ARG A 74 -38.26 -38.26 14.90
C ARG A 74 -37.42 -37.60 13.81
N LEU A 75 -37.34 -36.28 13.81
CA LEU A 75 -36.55 -35.52 12.85
C LEU A 75 -35.26 -35.02 13.51
N GLU A 76 -34.37 -35.95 13.90
CA GLU A 76 -33.14 -35.62 14.64
C GLU A 76 -32.19 -34.69 13.88
N ASP A 77 -32.13 -34.87 12.55
CA ASP A 77 -31.28 -34.07 11.65
C ASP A 77 -31.94 -32.75 11.18
N GLU A 78 -33.19 -32.47 11.59
CA GLU A 78 -33.87 -31.24 11.15
C GLU A 78 -33.32 -30.00 11.87
N PRO A 79 -32.92 -28.96 11.13
CA PRO A 79 -32.48 -27.72 11.73
C PRO A 79 -33.61 -27.08 12.52
N ARG A 80 -33.29 -26.59 13.73
CA ARG A 80 -34.23 -25.91 14.62
C ARG A 80 -35.48 -26.74 14.94
N ARG A 81 -35.30 -28.06 15.07
CA ARG A 81 -36.40 -28.99 15.28
C ARG A 81 -37.16 -28.72 16.57
N TYR A 82 -36.50 -28.29 17.64
CA TYR A 82 -37.16 -28.01 18.92
C TYR A 82 -37.99 -26.71 18.84
N GLU A 83 -37.54 -25.70 18.10
CA GLU A 83 -38.31 -24.47 17.87
C GLU A 83 -39.51 -24.73 16.96
N LYS A 84 -39.34 -25.53 15.90
CA LYS A 84 -40.46 -25.99 15.05
C LYS A 84 -41.45 -26.82 15.87
N ALA A 85 -40.97 -27.70 16.75
CA ALA A 85 -41.81 -28.47 17.67
C ALA A 85 -42.60 -27.54 18.61
N LEU A 86 -41.94 -26.57 19.27
CA LEU A 86 -42.59 -25.59 20.13
C LEU A 86 -43.62 -24.75 19.38
N TYR A 87 -43.31 -24.32 18.15
CA TYR A 87 -44.26 -23.57 17.33
C TYR A 87 -45.55 -24.35 17.09
N HIS A 88 -45.42 -25.59 16.61
CA HIS A 88 -46.57 -26.41 16.27
C HIS A 88 -47.35 -26.89 17.51
N LEU A 89 -46.67 -27.23 18.61
CA LEU A 89 -47.31 -27.62 19.86
C LEU A 89 -48.02 -26.45 20.54
N ASN A 90 -47.48 -25.23 20.47
CA ASN A 90 -48.18 -24.03 20.96
C ASN A 90 -49.41 -23.69 20.10
N ALA A 91 -49.31 -23.84 18.77
CA ALA A 91 -50.46 -23.67 17.89
C ALA A 91 -51.56 -24.70 18.18
N TYR A 92 -51.19 -25.96 18.44
CA TYR A 92 -52.15 -26.99 18.87
C TYR A 92 -52.82 -26.64 20.20
N ARG A 93 -52.06 -26.20 21.20
CA ARG A 93 -52.58 -25.76 22.51
C ARG A 93 -53.54 -24.59 22.37
N LEU A 94 -53.21 -23.61 21.50
CA LEU A 94 -54.08 -22.46 21.24
C LEU A 94 -55.41 -22.89 20.60
N LEU A 95 -55.36 -23.86 19.69
CA LEU A 95 -56.53 -24.41 19.00
C LEU A 95 -57.33 -25.38 19.87
N ASN A 96 -56.73 -25.97 20.91
CA ASN A 96 -57.35 -26.89 21.86
C ASN A 96 -56.95 -26.53 23.29
N PRO A 97 -57.60 -25.52 23.89
CA PRO A 97 -57.25 -25.03 25.23
C PRO A 97 -57.46 -26.08 26.34
N ASP A 98 -58.34 -27.06 26.12
CA ASP A 98 -58.65 -28.13 27.09
C ASP A 98 -57.70 -29.34 27.03
N ALA A 99 -56.60 -29.26 26.26
CA ALA A 99 -55.67 -30.37 26.11
C ALA A 99 -54.75 -30.53 27.35
N GLU A 100 -55.20 -31.33 28.33
CA GLU A 100 -54.59 -31.52 29.66
C GLU A 100 -53.10 -31.98 29.63
N ASP A 101 -52.62 -32.62 28.56
CA ASP A 101 -51.24 -33.14 28.46
C ASP A 101 -50.22 -32.15 27.87
N MET A 102 -50.68 -31.01 27.34
CA MET A 102 -49.82 -30.16 26.50
C MET A 102 -48.77 -29.37 27.26
N GLU A 103 -49.03 -28.96 28.50
CA GLU A 103 -48.04 -28.23 29.30
C GLU A 103 -46.85 -29.12 29.67
N THR A 104 -47.07 -30.40 29.94
CA THR A 104 -46.00 -31.38 30.20
C THR A 104 -45.12 -31.57 28.97
N VAL A 105 -45.71 -31.76 27.78
CA VAL A 105 -44.95 -31.92 26.54
C VAL A 105 -44.17 -30.64 26.21
N LEU A 106 -44.80 -29.47 26.35
CA LEU A 106 -44.14 -28.17 26.12
C LEU A 106 -42.98 -27.94 27.11
N ALA A 107 -43.11 -28.33 28.37
CA ALA A 107 -42.02 -28.23 29.35
C ALA A 107 -40.80 -29.06 28.93
N HIS A 108 -41.00 -30.30 28.47
CA HIS A 108 -39.91 -31.16 27.98
C HIS A 108 -39.24 -30.59 26.72
N VAL A 109 -40.02 -30.05 25.78
CA VAL A 109 -39.45 -29.42 24.57
C VAL A 109 -38.67 -28.15 24.92
N ARG A 110 -39.17 -27.32 25.85
CA ARG A 110 -38.47 -26.11 26.34
C ARG A 110 -37.15 -26.48 27.02
N GLN A 111 -37.15 -27.48 27.90
CA GLN A 111 -35.94 -27.94 28.59
C GLN A 111 -34.90 -28.50 27.61
N SER A 112 -35.34 -29.24 26.59
CA SER A 112 -34.44 -29.78 25.56
C SER A 112 -33.83 -28.67 24.71
N LEU A 113 -34.61 -27.64 24.36
CA LEU A 113 -34.13 -26.47 23.64
C LEU A 113 -33.11 -25.68 24.48
N GLU A 114 -33.39 -25.43 25.76
CA GLU A 114 -32.50 -24.70 26.66
C GLU A 114 -31.15 -25.41 26.86
N ALA A 115 -31.15 -26.74 26.96
CA ALA A 115 -29.93 -27.52 27.09
C ALA A 115 -29.05 -27.46 25.83
N ILE A 116 -29.66 -27.45 24.64
CA ILE A 116 -28.93 -27.36 23.36
C ILE A 116 -28.42 -25.93 23.14
N ASP A 117 -29.21 -24.92 23.45
CA ASP A 117 -28.79 -23.51 23.39
C ASP A 117 -27.59 -23.27 24.32
N ALA A 118 -27.59 -23.85 25.53
CA ALA A 118 -26.49 -23.74 26.48
C ALA A 118 -25.22 -24.46 26.00
N ALA A 119 -25.36 -25.65 25.41
CA ALA A 119 -24.24 -26.41 24.84
C ALA A 119 -23.62 -25.68 23.64
N GLU A 120 -24.45 -25.23 22.68
CA GLU A 120 -23.99 -24.46 21.51
C GLU A 120 -23.31 -23.15 21.95
N GLN A 121 -23.88 -22.46 22.95
CA GLN A 121 -23.28 -21.26 23.52
C GLN A 121 -21.89 -21.53 24.11
N SER A 122 -21.73 -22.61 24.88
CA SER A 122 -20.44 -23.00 25.45
C SER A 122 -19.41 -23.31 24.37
N ASP A 123 -19.79 -24.10 23.35
CA ASP A 123 -18.91 -24.45 22.24
C ASP A 123 -18.50 -23.21 21.44
N TYR A 124 -19.44 -22.29 21.20
CA TYR A 124 -19.15 -21.02 20.55
C TYR A 124 -18.19 -20.16 21.38
N GLN A 125 -18.42 -20.05 22.69
CA GLN A 125 -17.54 -19.30 23.59
C GLN A 125 -16.12 -19.88 23.58
N ASN A 126 -15.98 -21.20 23.62
CA ASN A 126 -14.68 -21.87 23.51
C ASN A 126 -14.00 -21.56 22.16
N ALA A 127 -14.76 -21.59 21.06
CA ALA A 127 -14.24 -21.30 19.72
C ALA A 127 -13.78 -19.84 19.56
N ILE A 128 -14.47 -18.90 20.19
CA ILE A 128 -14.10 -17.47 20.22
C ILE A 128 -12.88 -17.24 21.12
N LEU A 129 -12.84 -17.88 22.30
CA LEU A 129 -11.75 -17.71 23.26
C LEU A 129 -10.42 -18.26 22.76
N SER A 130 -10.41 -19.34 21.97
CA SER A 130 -9.19 -19.81 21.31
C SER A 130 -8.68 -18.82 20.27
N GLY A 131 -9.58 -18.02 19.66
CA GLY A 131 -9.22 -16.98 18.71
C GLY A 131 -8.55 -17.49 17.43
N THR A 132 -8.83 -18.73 17.02
CA THR A 132 -8.23 -19.35 15.83
C THR A 132 -9.25 -19.54 14.70
N ILE A 133 -8.76 -19.55 13.46
CA ILE A 133 -9.60 -19.82 12.28
C ILE A 133 -10.16 -21.24 12.35
N GLU A 134 -9.34 -22.18 12.81
CA GLU A 134 -9.67 -23.61 12.93
C GLU A 134 -10.83 -23.82 13.90
N SER A 135 -10.76 -23.26 15.12
CA SER A 135 -11.82 -23.44 16.11
C SER A 135 -13.17 -22.88 15.67
N LEU A 136 -13.18 -21.70 15.02
CA LEU A 136 -14.39 -21.10 14.51
C LEU A 136 -14.94 -21.88 13.31
N GLN A 137 -14.06 -22.40 12.45
CA GLN A 137 -14.46 -23.24 11.32
C GLN A 137 -15.06 -24.56 11.80
N ASP A 138 -14.45 -25.21 12.79
CA ASP A 138 -14.94 -26.44 13.40
C ASP A 138 -16.29 -26.23 14.08
N PHE A 139 -16.44 -25.13 14.82
CA PHE A 139 -17.73 -24.74 15.38
C PHE A 139 -18.82 -24.58 14.30
N ILE A 140 -18.52 -23.89 13.20
CA ILE A 140 -19.46 -23.71 12.08
C ILE A 140 -19.79 -25.04 11.40
N ASN A 141 -18.81 -25.94 11.27
CA ASN A 141 -19.01 -27.26 10.67
C ASN A 141 -19.90 -28.15 11.55
N ALA A 142 -19.72 -28.08 12.87
CA ALA A 142 -20.54 -28.79 13.85
C ALA A 142 -21.96 -28.18 13.94
N ASN A 143 -22.08 -26.85 13.78
CA ASN A 143 -23.32 -26.10 13.95
C ASN A 143 -23.66 -25.25 12.71
N PRO A 144 -23.94 -25.84 11.53
CA PRO A 144 -24.09 -25.08 10.28
C PRO A 144 -25.33 -24.18 10.26
N ILE A 145 -26.35 -24.44 11.08
CA ILE A 145 -27.62 -23.68 11.11
C ILE A 145 -27.98 -23.26 12.55
N GLY A 146 -26.98 -23.30 13.46
CA GLY A 146 -27.11 -22.95 14.88
C GLY A 146 -27.33 -21.46 15.15
N TYR A 147 -27.70 -21.12 16.38
CA TYR A 147 -27.95 -19.73 16.80
C TYR A 147 -26.71 -18.84 16.64
N TYR A 148 -25.53 -19.37 16.95
CA TYR A 148 -24.27 -18.64 16.88
C TYR A 148 -23.54 -18.81 15.55
N ALA A 149 -24.07 -19.62 14.62
CA ALA A 149 -23.41 -19.94 13.35
C ALA A 149 -23.12 -18.70 12.48
N GLU A 150 -24.06 -17.75 12.40
CA GLU A 150 -23.87 -16.50 11.64
C GLU A 150 -22.84 -15.57 12.28
N ASP A 151 -22.84 -15.47 13.61
CA ASP A 151 -21.83 -14.68 14.33
C ASP A 151 -20.44 -15.32 14.19
N ALA A 152 -20.34 -16.64 14.32
CA ALA A 152 -19.11 -17.38 14.09
C ALA A 152 -18.57 -17.19 12.67
N ARG A 153 -19.42 -17.19 11.63
CA ARG A 153 -19.01 -16.88 10.25
C ARG A 153 -18.46 -15.48 10.10
N ARG A 154 -19.08 -14.51 10.76
CA ARG A 154 -18.59 -13.12 10.78
C ARG A 154 -17.22 -13.02 11.45
N GLN A 155 -17.06 -13.65 12.62
CA GLN A 155 -15.80 -13.68 13.37
C GLN A 155 -14.70 -14.38 12.58
N LEU A 156 -15.02 -15.51 11.95
CA LEU A 156 -14.11 -16.25 11.07
C LEU A 156 -13.63 -15.40 9.90
N LYS A 157 -14.53 -14.61 9.29
CA LYS A 157 -14.16 -13.68 8.22
C LYS A 157 -13.19 -12.60 8.74
N ILE A 158 -13.49 -11.98 9.88
CA ILE A 158 -12.62 -10.96 10.49
C ILE A 158 -11.22 -11.53 10.74
N LEU A 159 -11.15 -12.74 11.29
CA LEU A 159 -9.87 -13.37 11.61
C LEU A 159 -9.06 -13.73 10.35
N ARG A 160 -9.73 -14.22 9.29
CA ARG A 160 -9.10 -14.45 7.98
C ARG A 160 -8.56 -13.17 7.36
N ASP A 161 -9.34 -12.10 7.39
CA ASP A 161 -8.94 -10.80 6.86
C ASP A 161 -7.74 -10.24 7.65
N TYR A 162 -7.74 -10.41 8.98
CA TYR A 162 -6.63 -10.04 9.85
C TYR A 162 -5.34 -10.83 9.53
N GLU A 163 -5.41 -12.17 9.45
CA GLU A 163 -4.23 -12.99 9.10
C GLU A 163 -3.68 -12.65 7.70
N ALA A 164 -4.56 -12.41 6.72
CA ALA A 164 -4.15 -11.99 5.40
C ALA A 164 -3.43 -10.62 5.42
N ALA A 165 -3.94 -9.66 6.20
CA ALA A 165 -3.33 -8.36 6.38
C ALA A 165 -1.96 -8.46 7.06
N VAL A 166 -1.84 -9.26 8.13
CA VAL A 166 -0.57 -9.53 8.83
C VAL A 166 0.44 -10.16 7.87
N LYS A 167 0.05 -11.18 7.10
CA LYS A 167 0.92 -11.83 6.11
C LYS A 167 1.40 -10.85 5.03
N LYS A 168 0.51 -9.98 4.54
CA LYS A 168 0.85 -8.95 3.56
C LYS A 168 1.84 -7.93 4.15
N ARG A 169 1.62 -7.48 5.40
CA ARG A 169 2.54 -6.58 6.11
C ARG A 169 3.92 -7.22 6.29
N GLN A 170 3.96 -8.46 6.76
CA GLN A 170 5.19 -9.25 6.93
C GLN A 170 5.96 -9.39 5.60
N SER A 171 5.28 -9.74 4.51
CA SER A 171 5.92 -9.85 3.18
C SER A 171 6.49 -8.50 2.69
N LYS A 172 5.77 -7.40 2.93
CA LYS A 172 6.26 -6.05 2.59
C LYS A 172 7.52 -5.70 3.40
N ILE A 173 7.51 -5.97 4.70
CA ILE A 173 8.66 -5.72 5.59
C ILE A 173 9.87 -6.55 5.14
N GLN A 174 9.68 -7.84 4.84
CA GLN A 174 10.75 -8.68 4.31
C GLN A 174 11.33 -8.14 2.99
N SER A 175 10.48 -7.65 2.10
CA SER A 175 10.93 -7.03 0.85
C SER A 175 11.74 -5.75 1.10
N LEU A 176 11.31 -4.91 2.04
CA LEU A 176 12.04 -3.69 2.40
C LEU A 176 13.39 -4.02 3.04
N PHE A 177 13.44 -5.00 3.94
CA PHE A 177 14.70 -5.49 4.53
C PHE A 177 15.66 -6.02 3.46
N LYS A 178 15.16 -6.85 2.53
CA LYS A 178 15.96 -7.35 1.40
C LYS A 178 16.48 -6.22 0.50
N SER A 179 15.65 -5.20 0.27
CA SER A 179 16.07 -4.02 -0.49
C SER A 179 17.15 -3.22 0.23
N ALA A 180 17.07 -3.09 1.57
CA ALA A 180 18.09 -2.45 2.38
C ALA A 180 19.41 -3.25 2.36
N LEU A 181 19.32 -4.59 2.50
CA LEU A 181 20.46 -5.51 2.35
C LEU A 181 21.17 -5.35 1.01
N ALA A 182 20.40 -5.31 -0.09
CA ALA A 182 20.94 -5.18 -1.44
C ALA A 182 21.64 -3.84 -1.68
N ALA A 183 21.19 -2.78 -1.00
CA ALA A 183 21.80 -1.46 -1.12
C ALA A 183 23.17 -1.35 -0.44
N LYS A 184 23.52 -2.27 0.47
CA LYS A 184 24.78 -2.25 1.24
C LYS A 184 25.09 -0.88 1.87
N SER A 185 24.06 -0.17 2.32
CA SER A 185 24.15 1.19 2.87
C SER A 185 23.78 1.17 4.37
N PRO A 186 24.62 1.77 5.24
CA PRO A 186 24.31 1.95 6.66
C PRO A 186 23.00 2.69 6.89
N GLU A 187 22.76 3.76 6.12
CA GLU A 187 21.61 4.66 6.27
C GLU A 187 20.29 3.91 6.02
N LYS A 188 20.25 3.08 4.97
CA LYS A 188 19.05 2.30 4.66
C LYS A 188 18.75 1.23 5.70
N MET A 189 19.78 0.68 6.34
CA MET A 189 19.60 -0.29 7.43
C MET A 189 19.09 0.37 8.70
N GLU A 190 19.62 1.55 9.05
CA GLU A 190 19.13 2.34 10.18
C GLU A 190 17.71 2.81 9.98
N GLU A 191 17.39 3.26 8.76
CA GLU A 191 16.03 3.63 8.41
C GLU A 191 15.07 2.45 8.59
N PHE A 192 15.44 1.26 8.13
CA PHE A 192 14.65 0.05 8.33
C PHE A 192 14.46 -0.26 9.82
N ALA A 193 15.54 -0.28 10.61
CA ALA A 193 15.47 -0.56 12.05
C ALA A 193 14.61 0.46 12.80
N ARG A 194 14.67 1.74 12.42
CA ARG A 194 13.85 2.81 13.00
C ARG A 194 12.38 2.70 12.64
N LEU A 195 12.06 2.36 11.38
CA LEU A 195 10.68 2.23 10.92
C LEU A 195 9.99 0.96 11.44
N TYR A 196 10.77 -0.07 11.75
CA TYR A 196 10.29 -1.40 12.14
C TYR A 196 10.97 -1.92 13.41
N PRO A 197 10.96 -1.19 14.54
CA PRO A 197 11.76 -1.52 15.72
C PRO A 197 11.35 -2.83 16.41
N ASP A 198 10.08 -3.22 16.26
CA ASP A 198 9.53 -4.43 16.87
C ASP A 198 9.69 -5.68 15.99
N GLU A 199 10.21 -5.54 14.76
CA GLU A 199 10.40 -6.68 13.87
C GLU A 199 11.70 -7.43 14.20
N PRO A 200 11.73 -8.78 14.10
CA PRO A 200 12.92 -9.58 14.39
C PRO A 200 14.17 -9.13 13.62
N GLN A 201 13.99 -8.61 12.40
CA GLN A 201 15.08 -8.15 11.54
C GLN A 201 15.70 -6.81 11.99
N ALA A 202 15.07 -6.06 12.91
CA ALA A 202 15.55 -4.74 13.31
C ALA A 202 16.91 -4.79 14.04
N THR A 203 17.12 -5.81 14.86
CA THR A 203 18.38 -6.06 15.56
C THR A 203 19.50 -6.37 14.56
N GLU A 204 19.21 -7.22 13.57
CA GLU A 204 20.16 -7.55 12.50
C GLU A 204 20.48 -6.33 11.65
N ALA A 205 19.47 -5.54 11.27
CA ALA A 205 19.64 -4.30 10.52
C ALA A 205 20.56 -3.31 11.24
N SER A 206 20.31 -3.06 12.53
CA SER A 206 21.14 -2.16 13.35
C SER A 206 22.59 -2.63 13.43
N ALA A 207 22.82 -3.94 13.62
CA ALA A 207 24.17 -4.50 13.69
C ALA A 207 24.92 -4.40 12.35
N LEU A 208 24.22 -4.63 11.23
CA LEU A 208 24.78 -4.47 9.89
C LEU A 208 25.08 -3.00 9.57
N ALA A 209 24.19 -2.09 9.96
CA ALA A 209 24.40 -0.65 9.77
C ALA A 209 25.70 -0.19 10.42
N GLU A 210 25.90 -0.52 11.69
CA GLU A 210 27.11 -0.15 12.43
C GLU A 210 28.37 -0.76 11.80
N LYS A 211 28.30 -2.04 11.41
CA LYS A 211 29.42 -2.70 10.73
C LYS A 211 29.79 -2.00 9.42
N TRP A 212 28.80 -1.67 8.59
CA TRP A 212 29.04 -1.00 7.32
C TRP A 212 29.47 0.45 7.49
N ARG A 213 29.01 1.15 8.53
CA ARG A 213 29.44 2.51 8.84
C ARG A 213 30.95 2.56 9.07
N VAL A 214 31.46 1.69 9.95
CA VAL A 214 32.91 1.61 10.23
C VAL A 214 33.71 1.32 8.96
N GLU A 215 33.19 0.44 8.10
CA GLU A 215 33.81 0.12 6.81
C GLU A 215 33.78 1.31 5.85
N TYR A 216 32.66 2.03 5.75
CA TYR A 216 32.52 3.23 4.92
C TYR A 216 33.44 4.35 5.39
N GLU A 217 33.51 4.61 6.71
CA GLU A 217 34.41 5.62 7.29
C GLU A 217 35.88 5.33 6.96
N ARG A 218 36.27 4.05 6.99
CA ARG A 218 37.63 3.64 6.56
C ARG A 218 37.85 3.91 5.08
N GLN A 219 36.90 3.52 4.22
CA GLN A 219 36.99 3.75 2.79
C GLN A 219 37.05 5.25 2.44
N GLU A 220 36.26 6.09 3.12
CA GLU A 220 36.30 7.54 2.96
C GLU A 220 37.65 8.12 3.37
N ALA A 221 38.25 7.64 4.46
CA ALA A 221 39.59 8.06 4.88
C ALA A 221 40.66 7.68 3.85
N ASP A 222 40.64 6.43 3.35
CA ASP A 222 41.59 5.97 2.34
C ASP A 222 41.41 6.71 1.00
N PHE A 223 40.16 6.98 0.62
CA PHE A 223 39.85 7.80 -0.56
C PHE A 223 40.29 9.25 -0.39
N HIS A 224 40.16 9.83 0.81
CA HIS A 224 40.67 11.16 1.11
C HIS A 224 42.19 11.23 0.92
N VAL A 225 42.94 10.22 1.39
CA VAL A 225 44.39 10.13 1.16
C VAL A 225 44.71 10.04 -0.35
N ALA A 226 43.91 9.30 -1.12
CA ALA A 226 44.07 9.24 -2.58
C ALA A 226 43.83 10.62 -3.22
N ARG A 227 42.80 11.35 -2.77
CA ARG A 227 42.50 12.72 -3.22
C ARG A 227 43.54 13.74 -2.84
N GLU A 228 44.16 13.64 -1.67
CA GLU A 228 45.26 14.54 -1.29
C GLU A 228 46.49 14.35 -2.18
N LYS A 229 46.74 13.12 -2.60
CA LYS A 229 47.83 12.82 -3.55
C LYS A 229 47.47 13.20 -4.99
N ASP A 230 46.19 13.05 -5.36
CA ASP A 230 45.62 13.32 -6.68
C ASP A 230 46.46 12.74 -7.85
N THR A 231 46.88 11.48 -7.72
CA THR A 231 47.65 10.76 -8.76
C THR A 231 46.93 9.49 -9.19
N VAL A 232 47.13 9.08 -10.45
CA VAL A 232 46.59 7.80 -10.98
C VAL A 232 46.93 6.63 -10.06
N SER A 233 48.20 6.50 -9.65
CA SER A 233 48.65 5.41 -8.77
C SER A 233 47.98 5.42 -7.40
N ALA A 234 47.63 6.58 -6.84
CA ALA A 234 46.94 6.65 -5.55
C ALA A 234 45.48 6.21 -5.64
N TYR A 235 44.79 6.58 -6.73
CA TYR A 235 43.43 6.12 -6.99
C TYR A 235 43.39 4.63 -7.37
N ASP A 236 44.37 4.13 -8.13
CA ASP A 236 44.49 2.71 -8.44
C ASP A 236 44.73 1.89 -7.17
N ALA A 237 45.60 2.33 -6.27
CA ALA A 237 45.82 1.66 -4.98
C ALA A 237 44.54 1.62 -4.13
N PHE A 238 43.77 2.72 -4.10
CA PHE A 238 42.46 2.74 -3.45
C PHE A 238 41.49 1.72 -4.07
N LEU A 239 41.45 1.62 -5.40
CA LEU A 239 40.59 0.68 -6.12
C LEU A 239 41.01 -0.79 -5.94
N GLU A 240 42.31 -1.05 -5.75
CA GLU A 240 42.83 -2.37 -5.42
C GLU A 240 42.45 -2.81 -4.00
N GLU A 241 42.54 -1.90 -3.02
CA GLU A 241 42.16 -2.18 -1.64
C GLU A 241 40.63 -2.25 -1.46
N HIS A 242 39.89 -1.39 -2.18
CA HIS A 242 38.45 -1.20 -2.02
C HIS A 242 37.66 -1.32 -3.35
N PRO A 243 37.71 -2.48 -4.04
CA PRO A 243 37.16 -2.63 -5.39
C PRO A 243 35.64 -2.44 -5.47
N ASP A 244 34.94 -2.79 -4.39
CA ASP A 244 33.49 -2.70 -4.24
C ASP A 244 33.04 -1.46 -3.45
N SER A 245 33.94 -0.50 -3.19
CA SER A 245 33.58 0.72 -2.47
C SER A 245 32.51 1.51 -3.21
N HIS A 246 31.66 2.18 -2.43
CA HIS A 246 30.72 3.17 -2.94
C HIS A 246 31.41 4.35 -3.63
N LEU A 247 32.70 4.60 -3.34
CA LEU A 247 33.54 5.64 -3.95
C LEU A 247 34.36 5.14 -5.14
N ALA A 248 34.32 3.84 -5.46
CA ALA A 248 35.08 3.28 -6.57
C ALA A 248 34.75 3.92 -7.94
N PRO A 249 33.48 4.26 -8.27
CA PRO A 249 33.19 4.99 -9.50
C PRO A 249 33.91 6.34 -9.60
N ASP A 250 33.93 7.12 -8.52
CA ASP A 250 34.56 8.43 -8.47
C ASP A 250 36.08 8.32 -8.57
N ALA A 251 36.67 7.35 -7.87
CA ALA A 251 38.09 7.04 -7.98
C ALA A 251 38.49 6.67 -9.42
N ARG A 252 37.73 5.79 -10.09
CA ARG A 252 37.96 5.40 -11.49
C ARG A 252 37.87 6.59 -12.43
N ALA A 253 36.85 7.44 -12.26
CA ALA A 253 36.66 8.62 -13.08
C ALA A 253 37.83 9.60 -12.94
N ARG A 254 38.27 9.87 -11.71
CA ARG A 254 39.41 10.78 -11.48
C ARG A 254 40.72 10.19 -11.99
N ALA A 255 40.97 8.90 -11.77
CA ALA A 255 42.15 8.22 -12.33
C ALA A 255 42.20 8.31 -13.86
N ALA A 256 41.07 8.07 -14.54
CA ALA A 256 40.97 8.18 -15.99
C ALA A 256 41.24 9.62 -16.48
N HIS A 257 40.66 10.63 -15.82
CA HIS A 257 40.90 12.04 -16.14
C HIS A 257 42.37 12.42 -16.00
N LEU A 258 43.02 12.02 -14.90
CA LEU A 258 44.44 12.25 -14.68
C LEU A 258 45.31 11.54 -15.73
N SER A 259 44.95 10.32 -16.13
CA SER A 259 45.66 9.60 -17.20
C SER A 259 45.55 10.32 -18.54
N SER A 260 44.35 10.79 -18.91
CA SER A 260 44.14 11.57 -20.14
C SER A 260 44.86 12.92 -20.11
N ALA A 261 44.92 13.57 -18.94
CA ALA A 261 45.68 14.79 -18.75
C ALA A 261 47.17 14.56 -18.96
N LEU A 262 47.73 13.49 -18.37
CA LEU A 262 49.15 13.17 -18.55
C LEU A 262 49.50 12.92 -20.02
N GLU A 263 48.67 12.14 -20.75
CA GLU A 263 48.83 11.94 -22.19
C GLU A 263 48.77 13.26 -22.97
N ALA A 264 47.79 14.11 -22.67
CA ALA A 264 47.64 15.41 -23.34
C ALA A 264 48.83 16.36 -23.06
N LEU A 265 49.36 16.36 -21.83
CA LEU A 265 50.55 17.13 -21.48
C LEU A 265 51.75 16.65 -22.31
N THR A 266 52.00 15.35 -22.36
CA THR A 266 53.14 14.80 -23.13
C THR A 266 53.06 15.18 -24.61
N MET A 267 51.88 15.12 -25.22
CA MET A 267 51.69 15.57 -26.61
C MET A 267 51.93 17.08 -26.78
N ALA A 268 51.50 17.89 -25.81
CA ALA A 268 51.70 19.33 -25.84
C ALA A 268 53.18 19.73 -25.67
N GLU A 269 53.91 19.00 -24.82
CA GLU A 269 55.36 19.14 -24.66
C GLU A 269 56.12 18.74 -25.92
N GLU A 270 55.77 17.60 -26.53
CA GLU A 270 56.38 17.13 -27.78
C GLU A 270 56.15 18.10 -28.94
N ALA A 271 54.98 18.78 -28.97
CA ALA A 271 54.70 19.83 -29.93
C ALA A 271 55.61 21.06 -29.76
N GLY A 272 56.19 21.26 -28.58
CA GLY A 272 57.13 22.35 -28.28
C GLY A 272 56.54 23.75 -28.48
N SER A 273 55.23 23.90 -28.31
CA SER A 273 54.50 25.14 -28.61
C SER A 273 53.66 25.60 -27.42
N VAL A 274 53.79 26.88 -27.08
CA VAL A 274 52.97 27.55 -26.06
C VAL A 274 51.48 27.34 -26.30
N VAL A 275 51.03 27.38 -27.56
CA VAL A 275 49.61 27.23 -27.93
C VAL A 275 49.07 25.84 -27.57
N ALA A 276 49.90 24.79 -27.69
CA ALA A 276 49.49 23.44 -27.34
C ALA A 276 49.33 23.28 -25.82
N LEU A 277 50.24 23.87 -25.04
CA LEU A 277 50.19 23.85 -23.57
C LEU A 277 49.06 24.74 -23.02
N GLU A 278 48.78 25.89 -23.64
CA GLU A 278 47.62 26.73 -23.26
C GLU A 278 46.29 25.99 -23.50
N LYS A 279 46.19 25.21 -24.59
CA LYS A 279 45.03 24.35 -24.85
C LYS A 279 44.94 23.17 -23.88
N PHE A 280 46.07 22.61 -23.46
CA PHE A 280 46.11 21.62 -22.39
C PHE A 280 45.52 22.19 -21.09
N LEU A 281 45.96 23.38 -20.68
CA LEU A 281 45.46 24.06 -19.47
C LEU A 281 43.96 24.38 -19.53
N GLU A 282 43.43 24.68 -20.72
CA GLU A 282 41.99 24.87 -20.92
C GLU A 282 41.17 23.60 -20.61
N LEU A 283 41.71 22.42 -20.94
CA LEU A 283 41.02 21.14 -20.81
C LEU A 283 41.31 20.41 -19.49
N TYR A 284 42.50 20.62 -18.92
CA TYR A 284 43.04 19.85 -17.79
C TYR A 284 43.68 20.72 -16.71
N GLY A 285 43.38 22.03 -16.68
CA GLY A 285 43.86 22.94 -15.65
C GLY A 285 43.36 22.63 -14.24
N ASP A 286 42.42 21.69 -14.08
CA ASP A 286 41.95 21.20 -12.78
C ASP A 286 42.80 20.02 -12.24
N THR A 287 43.87 19.66 -12.94
CA THR A 287 44.77 18.55 -12.58
C THR A 287 46.09 19.06 -11.99
N PRO A 288 46.82 18.25 -11.21
CA PRO A 288 48.11 18.66 -10.65
C PRO A 288 49.17 19.02 -11.70
N TYR A 289 48.96 18.61 -12.95
CA TYR A 289 49.81 18.90 -14.10
C TYR A 289 49.73 20.36 -14.58
N GLU A 290 48.80 21.16 -14.08
CA GLU A 290 48.69 22.59 -14.37
C GLU A 290 50.02 23.31 -14.11
N VAL A 291 50.64 23.03 -12.96
CA VAL A 291 51.90 23.68 -12.53
C VAL A 291 53.02 23.37 -13.51
N GLU A 292 53.16 22.10 -13.89
CA GLU A 292 54.18 21.65 -14.84
C GLU A 292 53.98 22.30 -16.22
N ALA A 293 52.74 22.33 -16.73
CA ALA A 293 52.44 22.99 -18.00
C ALA A 293 52.79 24.48 -17.98
N LEU A 294 52.47 25.20 -16.89
CA LEU A 294 52.79 26.62 -16.73
C LEU A 294 54.31 26.87 -16.70
N GLU A 295 55.08 26.03 -16.00
CA GLU A 295 56.55 26.12 -15.97
C GLU A 295 57.15 25.93 -17.37
N ILE A 296 56.63 24.97 -18.14
CA ILE A 296 57.09 24.71 -19.51
C ILE A 296 56.74 25.87 -20.44
N ILE A 297 55.53 26.43 -20.30
CA ILE A 297 55.14 27.64 -21.04
C ILE A 297 56.11 28.79 -20.74
N GLU A 298 56.45 29.04 -19.47
CA GLU A 298 57.37 30.11 -19.10
C GLU A 298 58.75 29.90 -19.73
N LYS A 299 59.24 28.66 -19.67
CA LYS A 299 60.52 28.28 -20.27
C LYS A 299 60.54 28.50 -21.79
N LEU A 300 59.52 28.02 -22.50
CA LEU A 300 59.40 28.20 -23.96
C LEU A 300 59.32 29.69 -24.34
N LYS A 301 58.54 30.49 -23.60
CA LYS A 301 58.44 31.94 -23.82
C LYS A 301 59.80 32.63 -23.63
N ARG A 302 60.60 32.24 -22.63
CA ARG A 302 61.97 32.76 -22.45
C ARG A 302 62.89 32.37 -23.59
N GLU A 303 62.87 31.12 -24.03
CA GLU A 303 63.68 30.64 -25.16
C GLU A 303 63.34 31.34 -26.47
N GLU A 304 62.06 31.64 -26.73
CA GLU A 304 61.63 32.43 -27.89
C GLU A 304 62.18 33.85 -27.85
N ILE A 305 62.13 34.52 -26.68
CA ILE A 305 62.69 35.85 -26.49
C ILE A 305 64.21 35.85 -26.70
N GLU A 306 64.93 34.88 -26.15
CA GLU A 306 66.39 34.76 -26.31
C GLU A 306 66.77 34.48 -27.78
N LYS A 307 66.04 33.62 -28.48
CA LYS A 307 66.24 33.38 -29.92
C LYS A 307 65.96 34.63 -30.74
N ALA A 308 64.91 35.39 -30.42
CA ALA A 308 64.61 36.65 -31.07
C ALA A 308 65.73 37.68 -30.84
N ALA A 309 66.18 37.86 -29.60
CA ALA A 309 67.28 38.76 -29.26
C ALA A 309 68.62 38.35 -29.90
N ALA A 310 68.92 37.05 -29.99
CA ALA A 310 70.10 36.53 -30.67
C ALA A 310 70.04 36.75 -32.19
N LYS A 311 68.86 36.61 -32.79
CA LYS A 311 68.62 36.93 -34.20
C LYS A 311 68.83 38.42 -34.46
N ASP A 312 68.25 39.28 -33.63
CA ASP A 312 68.40 40.73 -33.72
C ASP A 312 69.87 41.16 -33.53
N ALA A 313 70.60 40.53 -32.60
CA ALA A 313 72.03 40.77 -32.39
C ALA A 313 72.91 40.28 -33.56
N MET A 314 72.59 39.14 -34.19
CA MET A 314 73.24 38.67 -35.41
C MET A 314 72.96 39.60 -36.61
N GLU A 315 71.76 40.15 -36.70
CA GLU A 315 71.37 41.11 -37.73
C GLU A 315 72.09 42.46 -37.54
N MET A 316 72.27 42.89 -36.28
CA MET A 316 73.13 44.04 -35.93
C MET A 316 74.62 43.81 -36.26
N LEU A 317 75.15 42.58 -36.09
CA LEU A 317 76.52 42.22 -36.48
C LEU A 317 76.76 42.14 -38.00
N LYS A 318 75.70 42.02 -38.80
CA LYS A 318 75.76 42.08 -40.28
C LYS A 318 75.68 43.50 -40.84
N SER A 319 75.47 44.51 -39.99
CA SER A 319 75.46 45.91 -40.38
C SER A 319 76.88 46.50 -40.24
N PRO A 320 77.44 47.21 -41.25
CA PRO A 320 78.77 47.83 -41.12
C PRO A 320 78.73 48.99 -40.11
N PRO A 321 79.87 49.35 -39.46
CA PRO A 321 79.88 50.44 -38.52
C PRO A 321 79.57 51.78 -39.23
N PRO A 322 78.90 52.73 -38.57
CA PRO A 322 78.55 54.00 -39.20
C PRO A 322 79.84 54.81 -39.39
N SER A 323 80.17 55.12 -40.65
CA SER A 323 81.14 56.16 -40.97
C SER A 323 80.44 57.52 -40.91
N GLU A 324 81.04 58.43 -40.16
CA GLU A 324 80.77 59.85 -40.22
C GLU A 324 81.02 60.37 -41.64
N ASP A 325 80.15 61.30 -42.03
CA ASP A 325 80.28 62.32 -43.06
C ASP A 325 80.26 61.97 -44.57
N GLU A 326 79.30 62.66 -45.19
CA GLU A 326 79.37 63.40 -46.44
C GLU A 326 78.88 62.81 -47.77
N GLU A 327 78.30 63.76 -48.50
CA GLU A 327 77.52 63.72 -49.71
C GLU A 327 78.31 63.37 -50.99
N ALA A 328 77.53 63.19 -52.05
CA ALA A 328 77.85 63.45 -53.46
C ALA A 328 78.59 62.35 -54.26
N GLU A 329 77.77 61.65 -55.04
CA GLU A 329 77.88 61.44 -56.48
C GLU A 329 79.21 61.02 -57.15
N THR A 330 79.09 59.83 -57.75
CA THR A 330 79.42 59.46 -59.14
C THR A 330 80.79 58.84 -59.50
N GLU A 331 80.61 57.73 -60.23
CA GLU A 331 81.30 57.30 -61.45
C GLU A 331 82.35 56.17 -61.45
N GLN A 332 81.99 55.19 -62.29
CA GLN A 332 82.80 54.31 -63.15
C GLN A 332 83.45 53.03 -62.58
N LEU A 333 82.87 51.92 -63.06
CA LEU A 333 83.48 50.60 -63.20
C LEU A 333 83.93 50.37 -64.66
N LYS A 334 85.13 49.83 -64.81
CA LYS A 334 85.70 49.09 -65.96
C LYS A 334 86.48 47.91 -65.34
N ASP A 335 86.65 46.72 -65.89
CA ASP A 335 86.35 46.05 -67.15
C ASP A 335 86.70 44.55 -66.91
N GLY A 336 86.13 43.61 -67.66
CA GLY A 336 86.64 42.24 -67.74
C GLY A 336 85.77 41.26 -68.52
N SER A 337 85.89 41.28 -69.86
CA SER A 337 85.98 40.13 -70.81
C SER A 337 85.08 38.88 -70.57
N ASP A 338 84.34 38.29 -71.50
CA ASP A 338 84.50 38.11 -72.95
C ASP A 338 83.16 37.63 -73.52
N LEU A 339 82.63 38.26 -74.57
CA LEU A 339 81.66 37.59 -75.45
C LEU A 339 81.85 37.98 -76.92
N LYS A 340 81.90 36.94 -77.75
CA LYS A 340 82.04 36.99 -79.21
C LYS A 340 80.90 37.77 -79.86
N LEU A 341 81.30 38.82 -80.57
CA LEU A 341 80.69 39.47 -81.74
C LEU A 341 79.35 38.88 -82.23
N LEU A 342 78.24 39.49 -81.80
CA LEU A 342 76.97 39.55 -82.54
C LEU A 342 76.84 40.91 -83.23
N LYS A 343 76.11 40.96 -84.34
CA LYS A 343 76.05 42.10 -85.27
C LYS A 343 75.33 43.32 -84.65
N PRO A 344 75.62 44.56 -85.10
CA PRO A 344 75.17 45.79 -84.44
C PRO A 344 73.66 46.07 -84.47
N GLU A 345 72.85 45.28 -85.16
CA GLU A 345 71.40 45.48 -85.32
C GLU A 345 70.56 44.68 -84.29
N ASP A 346 71.20 43.81 -83.48
CA ASP A 346 70.50 42.91 -82.53
C ASP A 346 70.62 43.37 -81.04
N PHE A 347 71.44 44.38 -80.71
CA PHE A 347 71.78 44.74 -79.33
C PHE A 347 70.74 45.67 -78.64
N GLU A 348 70.09 46.58 -79.39
CA GLU A 348 68.97 47.38 -78.87
C GLU A 348 67.70 46.54 -78.72
N LYS A 349 67.49 45.59 -79.63
CA LYS A 349 66.36 44.66 -79.57
C LYS A 349 66.49 43.68 -78.40
N ALA A 350 67.69 43.13 -78.14
CA ALA A 350 67.94 42.25 -77.01
C ALA A 350 67.85 42.94 -75.64
N LYS A 351 68.30 44.20 -75.50
CA LYS A 351 68.14 44.98 -74.25
C LYS A 351 66.68 45.34 -73.97
N TYR A 352 65.93 45.67 -75.02
CA TYR A 352 64.49 45.95 -74.92
C TYR A 352 63.72 44.68 -74.56
N GLU A 353 64.00 43.56 -75.23
CA GLU A 353 63.38 42.25 -74.96
C GLU A 353 63.73 41.69 -73.56
N GLU A 354 64.95 41.92 -73.04
CA GLU A 354 65.35 41.53 -71.68
C GLU A 354 64.66 42.37 -70.60
N GLU A 355 64.52 43.68 -70.80
CA GLU A 355 63.80 44.56 -69.87
C GLU A 355 62.28 44.29 -69.88
N GLU A 356 61.71 44.00 -71.05
CA GLU A 356 60.31 43.59 -71.22
C GLU A 356 60.07 42.21 -70.59
N ALA A 357 60.98 41.25 -70.77
CA ALA A 357 60.91 39.93 -70.13
C ALA A 357 61.05 40.02 -68.61
N LYS A 358 61.88 40.93 -68.09
CA LYS A 358 62.03 41.15 -66.64
C LYS A 358 60.78 41.79 -66.03
N LYS A 359 60.20 42.79 -66.69
CA LYS A 359 58.90 43.38 -66.29
C LYS A 359 57.77 42.34 -66.36
N ALA A 360 57.72 41.54 -67.41
CA ALA A 360 56.74 40.47 -67.55
C ALA A 360 56.91 39.37 -66.48
N ALA A 361 58.15 39.02 -66.11
CA ALA A 361 58.43 38.06 -65.04
C ALA A 361 58.06 38.60 -63.65
N GLU A 362 58.31 39.89 -63.39
CA GLU A 362 57.98 40.55 -62.14
C GLU A 362 56.46 40.72 -61.97
N GLU A 363 55.75 41.06 -63.05
CA GLU A 363 54.29 41.10 -63.10
C GLU A 363 53.67 39.70 -62.96
N ALA A 364 54.23 38.69 -63.62
CA ALA A 364 53.81 37.29 -63.47
C ALA A 364 54.05 36.77 -62.04
N ALA A 365 55.17 37.14 -61.40
CA ALA A 365 55.46 36.78 -60.02
C ALA A 365 54.50 37.47 -59.03
N LYS A 366 54.15 38.74 -59.27
CA LYS A 366 53.19 39.47 -58.46
C LYS A 366 51.79 38.87 -58.57
N ILE A 367 51.34 38.55 -59.78
CA ILE A 367 50.05 37.87 -60.02
C ILE A 367 50.04 36.47 -59.36
N ALA A 368 51.14 35.72 -59.45
CA ALA A 368 51.24 34.41 -58.81
C ALA A 368 51.19 34.50 -57.27
N ALA A 369 51.86 35.50 -56.68
CA ALA A 369 51.84 35.74 -55.25
C ALA A 369 50.44 36.19 -54.77
N GLU A 370 49.79 37.07 -55.51
CA GLU A 370 48.44 37.55 -55.22
C GLU A 370 47.39 36.42 -55.33
N LYS A 371 47.54 35.55 -56.32
CA LYS A 371 46.67 34.38 -56.49
C LYS A 371 46.84 33.36 -55.37
N LYS A 372 48.09 33.12 -54.93
CA LYS A 372 48.39 32.24 -53.80
C LYS A 372 47.85 32.81 -52.48
N ALA A 373 48.02 34.11 -52.26
CA ALA A 373 47.46 34.79 -51.09
C ALA A 373 45.92 34.74 -51.08
N ALA A 374 45.29 34.86 -52.26
CA ALA A 374 43.84 34.72 -52.40
C ALA A 374 43.35 33.29 -52.10
N GLU A 375 44.05 32.26 -52.59
CA GLU A 375 43.72 30.85 -52.27
C GLU A 375 43.90 30.53 -50.77
N GLU A 376 44.97 31.02 -50.14
CA GLU A 376 45.19 30.83 -48.69
C GLU A 376 44.14 31.57 -47.86
N ALA A 377 43.74 32.78 -48.26
CA ALA A 377 42.66 33.53 -47.61
C ALA A 377 41.29 32.86 -47.76
N GLU A 378 41.00 32.28 -48.93
CA GLU A 378 39.76 31.54 -49.18
C GLU A 378 39.72 30.22 -48.36
N ALA A 379 40.83 29.51 -48.29
CA ALA A 379 40.97 28.31 -47.46
C ALA A 379 40.79 28.63 -45.96
N ALA A 380 41.38 29.73 -45.48
CA ALA A 380 41.21 30.19 -44.11
C ALA A 380 39.76 30.59 -43.79
N ARG A 381 39.07 31.25 -44.74
CA ARG A 381 37.66 31.62 -44.58
C ARG A 381 36.76 30.38 -44.49
N LEU A 382 36.97 29.39 -45.37
CA LEU A 382 36.22 28.13 -45.36
C LEU A 382 36.45 27.32 -44.07
N ALA A 383 37.69 27.29 -43.57
CA ALA A 383 37.99 26.64 -42.30
C ALA A 383 37.31 27.34 -41.10
N ALA A 384 37.31 28.67 -41.08
CA ALA A 384 36.62 29.45 -40.06
C ALA A 384 35.09 29.28 -40.13
N GLU A 385 34.51 29.26 -41.34
CA GLU A 385 33.09 29.03 -41.57
C GLU A 385 32.67 27.63 -41.09
N LYS A 386 33.47 26.60 -41.37
CA LYS A 386 33.21 25.23 -40.92
C LYS A 386 33.28 25.11 -39.40
N LYS A 387 34.28 25.72 -38.77
CA LYS A 387 34.41 25.76 -37.30
C LYS A 387 33.22 26.46 -36.65
N ALA A 388 32.80 27.61 -37.19
CA ALA A 388 31.64 28.33 -36.70
C ALA A 388 30.33 27.53 -36.87
N ALA A 389 30.20 26.75 -37.96
CA ALA A 389 29.06 25.88 -38.18
C ALA A 389 29.02 24.71 -37.17
N GLU A 390 30.16 24.08 -36.90
CA GLU A 390 30.27 23.00 -35.90
C GLU A 390 29.97 23.50 -34.48
N GLU A 391 30.48 24.69 -34.10
CA GLU A 391 30.18 25.32 -32.81
C GLU A 391 28.69 25.69 -32.68
N ALA A 392 28.08 26.20 -33.75
CA ALA A 392 26.65 26.52 -33.77
C ALA A 392 25.76 25.27 -33.66
N GLU A 393 26.17 24.16 -34.29
CA GLU A 393 25.47 22.88 -34.18
C GLU A 393 25.59 22.28 -32.77
N ALA A 394 26.78 22.31 -32.18
CA ALA A 394 27.01 21.88 -30.79
C ALA A 394 26.17 22.70 -29.80
N ALA A 395 26.11 24.03 -29.97
CA ALA A 395 25.29 24.90 -29.15
C ALA A 395 23.79 24.60 -29.29
N ARG A 396 23.31 24.29 -30.51
CA ARG A 396 21.91 23.90 -30.74
C ARG A 396 21.56 22.58 -30.06
N LEU A 397 22.42 21.57 -30.17
CA LEU A 397 22.22 20.27 -29.52
C LEU A 397 22.24 20.37 -27.98
N ALA A 398 23.12 21.21 -27.42
CA ALA A 398 23.15 21.47 -25.99
C ALA A 398 21.87 22.16 -25.51
N ALA A 399 21.37 23.14 -26.27
CA ALA A 399 20.10 23.81 -25.97
C ALA A 399 18.90 22.85 -26.08
N GLU A 400 18.88 21.98 -27.09
CA GLU A 400 17.84 20.95 -27.26
C GLU A 400 17.82 19.95 -26.11
N LYS A 401 19.00 19.47 -25.69
CA LYS A 401 19.13 18.56 -24.54
C LYS A 401 18.65 19.20 -23.25
N LYS A 402 19.02 20.47 -23.01
CA LYS A 402 18.57 21.23 -21.84
C LYS A 402 17.05 21.43 -21.84
N ALA A 403 16.47 21.75 -23.00
CA ALA A 403 15.01 21.88 -23.13
C ALA A 403 14.28 20.55 -22.86
N ALA A 404 14.83 19.43 -23.34
CA ALA A 404 14.27 18.11 -23.08
C ALA A 404 14.36 17.70 -21.60
N GLU A 405 15.48 18.02 -20.92
CA GLU A 405 15.64 17.81 -19.48
C GLU A 405 14.64 18.65 -18.67
N GLU A 406 14.48 19.93 -19.00
CA GLU A 406 13.49 20.83 -18.36
C GLU A 406 12.04 20.36 -18.57
N GLU A 407 11.69 19.87 -19.77
CA GLU A 407 10.38 19.30 -20.06
C GLU A 407 10.13 18.01 -19.26
N SER A 408 11.13 17.12 -19.21
CA SER A 408 11.03 15.89 -18.41
C SER A 408 10.87 16.17 -16.91
N ALA A 409 11.56 17.20 -16.39
CA ALA A 409 11.43 17.64 -15.01
C ALA A 409 10.06 18.24 -14.72
N ARG A 410 9.48 19.03 -15.65
CA ARG A 410 8.11 19.55 -15.52
C ARG A 410 7.08 18.42 -15.49
N LEU A 411 7.17 17.44 -16.39
CA LEU A 411 6.25 16.32 -16.43
C LEU A 411 6.34 15.46 -15.16
N ALA A 412 7.54 15.25 -14.63
CA ALA A 412 7.73 14.56 -13.35
C ALA A 412 7.12 15.33 -12.17
N ALA A 413 7.27 16.66 -12.14
CA ALA A 413 6.69 17.51 -11.11
C ALA A 413 5.16 17.55 -11.20
N GLU A 414 4.60 17.63 -12.41
CA GLU A 414 3.15 17.60 -12.64
C GLU A 414 2.53 16.27 -12.20
N LYS A 415 3.16 15.14 -12.55
CA LYS A 415 2.72 13.82 -12.12
C LYS A 415 2.76 13.67 -10.60
N LYS A 416 3.83 14.15 -9.95
CA LYS A 416 3.93 14.14 -8.49
C LYS A 416 2.82 14.97 -7.83
N ALA A 417 2.51 16.14 -8.37
CA ALA A 417 1.43 16.99 -7.86
C ALA A 417 0.04 16.35 -8.07
N GLU A 418 -0.16 15.63 -9.17
CA GLU A 418 -1.39 14.88 -9.42
C GLU A 418 -1.54 13.70 -8.45
N ASP A 419 -0.47 12.94 -8.21
CA ASP A 419 -0.45 11.84 -7.25
C ASP A 419 -0.73 12.32 -5.81
N GLU A 420 -0.15 13.45 -5.41
CA GLU A 420 -0.43 14.10 -4.11
C GLU A 420 -1.90 14.54 -4.01
N ARG A 421 -2.45 15.14 -5.07
CA ARG A 421 -3.87 15.55 -5.10
C ARG A 421 -4.82 14.36 -4.99
N LEU A 422 -4.52 13.26 -5.68
CA LEU A 422 -5.30 12.02 -5.62
C LEU A 422 -5.23 11.38 -4.23
N ALA A 423 -4.06 11.40 -3.58
CA ALA A 423 -3.90 10.91 -2.22
C ALA A 423 -4.72 11.74 -1.21
N ASP A 424 -4.71 13.07 -1.35
CA ASP A 424 -5.52 13.96 -0.51
C ASP A 424 -7.03 13.75 -0.71
N GLU A 425 -7.47 13.53 -1.95
CA GLU A 425 -8.87 13.27 -2.27
C GLU A 425 -9.34 11.91 -1.72
N GLU A 426 -8.48 10.89 -1.80
CA GLU A 426 -8.74 9.57 -1.20
C GLU A 426 -8.76 9.63 0.34
N ALA A 427 -7.85 10.39 0.96
CA ALA A 427 -7.84 10.61 2.41
C ALA A 427 -9.14 11.27 2.90
N LYS A 428 -9.62 12.31 2.20
CA LYS A 428 -10.90 12.96 2.49
C LYS A 428 -12.09 12.02 2.33
N ARG A 429 -12.08 11.17 1.29
CA ARG A 429 -13.14 10.17 1.07
C ARG A 429 -13.20 9.15 2.20
N LEU A 430 -12.05 8.65 2.64
CA LEU A 430 -11.94 7.72 3.77
C LEU A 430 -12.37 8.35 5.10
N GLU A 431 -12.05 9.63 5.31
CA GLU A 431 -12.49 10.37 6.50
C GLU A 431 -14.01 10.55 6.50
N ALA A 432 -14.62 10.88 5.36
CA ALA A 432 -16.06 10.99 5.21
C ALA A 432 -16.78 9.65 5.45
N GLU A 433 -16.23 8.54 4.93
CA GLU A 433 -16.75 7.20 5.15
C GLU A 433 -16.71 6.82 6.64
N ARG A 434 -15.58 7.05 7.33
CA ARG A 434 -15.45 6.82 8.77
C ARG A 434 -16.44 7.67 9.59
N ALA A 435 -16.67 8.92 9.19
CA ALA A 435 -17.64 9.78 9.85
C ALA A 435 -19.08 9.26 9.68
N GLU A 436 -19.42 8.74 8.49
CA GLU A 436 -20.73 8.12 8.23
C GLU A 436 -20.92 6.83 9.04
N GLU A 437 -19.91 5.96 9.09
CA GLU A 437 -19.93 4.74 9.91
C GLU A 437 -20.07 5.05 11.40
N ALA A 438 -19.33 6.04 11.90
CA ALA A 438 -19.44 6.50 13.29
C ALA A 438 -20.85 7.02 13.60
N ARG A 439 -21.48 7.74 12.66
CA ARG A 439 -22.87 8.20 12.80
C ARG A 439 -23.84 7.03 12.87
N LYS A 440 -23.73 6.05 11.97
CA LYS A 440 -24.57 4.83 11.97
C LYS A 440 -24.40 4.04 13.27
N ALA A 441 -23.17 3.90 13.77
CA ALA A 441 -22.88 3.23 15.04
C ALA A 441 -23.49 3.98 16.23
N ALA A 442 -23.43 5.31 16.24
CA ALA A 442 -24.06 6.13 17.27
C ALA A 442 -25.58 6.02 17.25
N GLU A 443 -26.19 5.96 16.07
CA GLU A 443 -27.64 5.76 15.90
C GLU A 443 -28.08 4.38 16.39
N ALA A 444 -27.38 3.32 15.99
CA ALA A 444 -27.63 1.96 16.48
C ALA A 444 -27.47 1.85 18.00
N ARG A 445 -26.52 2.58 18.61
CA ARG A 445 -26.36 2.64 20.06
C ARG A 445 -27.57 3.29 20.74
N LYS A 446 -28.11 4.36 20.17
CA LYS A 446 -29.32 5.01 20.68
C LYS A 446 -30.54 4.09 20.58
N GLU A 447 -30.71 3.38 19.46
CA GLU A 447 -31.79 2.40 19.32
C GLU A 447 -31.69 1.28 20.34
N ARG A 448 -30.50 0.70 20.54
CA ARG A 448 -30.27 -0.32 21.57
C ARG A 448 -30.56 0.18 22.97
N GLU A 449 -30.26 1.46 23.27
CA GLU A 449 -30.58 2.05 24.57
C GLU A 449 -32.10 2.22 24.75
N ILE A 450 -32.82 2.65 23.71
CA ILE A 450 -34.29 2.73 23.72
C ILE A 450 -34.90 1.34 23.94
N GLU A 451 -34.42 0.34 23.20
CA GLU A 451 -34.90 -1.04 23.31
C GLU A 451 -34.61 -1.63 24.69
N ARG A 452 -33.42 -1.36 25.25
CA ARG A 452 -33.07 -1.75 26.62
C ARG A 452 -33.99 -1.10 27.66
N LYS A 453 -34.32 0.18 27.51
CA LYS A 453 -35.25 0.88 28.42
C LYS A 453 -36.65 0.27 28.34
N LYS A 454 -37.17 0.03 27.14
CA LYS A 454 -38.47 -0.65 26.94
C LYS A 454 -38.48 -2.04 27.56
N ALA A 455 -37.42 -2.82 27.36
CA ALA A 455 -37.32 -4.17 27.91
C ALA A 455 -37.19 -4.18 29.45
N ALA A 456 -36.57 -3.15 30.05
CA ALA A 456 -36.51 -2.99 31.50
C ALA A 456 -37.87 -2.59 32.09
N GLU A 457 -38.60 -1.69 31.41
CA GLU A 457 -39.94 -1.25 31.81
C GLU A 457 -40.96 -2.40 31.72
N GLU A 458 -40.89 -3.20 30.66
CA GLU A 458 -41.73 -4.40 30.51
C GLU A 458 -41.41 -5.46 31.57
N ALA A 459 -40.13 -5.68 31.88
CA ALA A 459 -39.73 -6.59 32.95
C ALA A 459 -40.27 -6.13 34.32
N ALA A 460 -40.17 -4.84 34.63
CA ALA A 460 -40.71 -4.27 35.87
C ALA A 460 -42.23 -4.42 35.96
N ARG A 461 -42.96 -4.25 34.84
CA ARG A 461 -44.40 -4.46 34.79
C ARG A 461 -44.79 -5.92 35.08
N ILE A 462 -44.08 -6.87 34.46
CA ILE A 462 -44.34 -8.31 34.68
C ILE A 462 -44.06 -8.69 36.13
N GLU A 463 -43.01 -8.14 36.74
CA GLU A 463 -42.69 -8.39 38.14
C GLU A 463 -43.75 -7.81 39.09
N ALA A 464 -44.21 -6.58 38.83
CA ALA A 464 -45.31 -5.97 39.59
C ALA A 464 -46.63 -6.77 39.47
N GLU A 465 -46.93 -7.28 38.27
CA GLU A 465 -48.12 -8.10 38.04
C GLU A 465 -48.05 -9.44 38.79
N LYS A 466 -46.87 -10.07 38.84
CA LYS A 466 -46.66 -11.28 39.65
C LYS A 466 -46.89 -11.04 41.13
N ILE A 467 -46.33 -9.96 41.67
CA ILE A 467 -46.50 -9.60 43.09
C ILE A 467 -47.99 -9.37 43.39
N ALA A 468 -48.69 -8.61 42.54
CA ALA A 468 -50.12 -8.38 42.73
C ALA A 468 -50.96 -9.66 42.63
N ALA A 469 -50.60 -10.59 41.75
CA ALA A 469 -51.28 -11.88 41.64
C ALA A 469 -51.05 -12.77 42.87
N GLU A 470 -49.83 -12.77 43.42
CA GLU A 470 -49.49 -13.50 44.65
C GLU A 470 -50.22 -12.92 45.87
N GLU A 471 -50.31 -11.58 45.99
CA GLU A 471 -51.08 -10.90 47.03
C GLU A 471 -52.59 -11.21 46.92
N ALA A 472 -53.14 -11.22 45.70
CA ALA A 472 -54.55 -11.54 45.47
C ALA A 472 -54.87 -13.01 45.80
N GLU A 473 -53.96 -13.94 45.50
CA GLU A 473 -54.11 -15.34 45.87
C GLU A 473 -54.01 -15.54 47.39
N ALA A 474 -53.07 -14.88 48.05
CA ALA A 474 -52.96 -14.89 49.52
C ALA A 474 -54.26 -14.39 50.18
N ALA A 475 -54.82 -13.27 49.69
CA ALA A 475 -56.08 -12.73 50.19
C ALA A 475 -57.27 -13.67 49.96
N ARG A 476 -57.32 -14.36 48.81
CA ARG A 476 -58.37 -15.36 48.52
C ARG A 476 -58.29 -16.54 49.49
N LEU A 477 -57.08 -17.06 49.74
CA LEU A 477 -56.87 -18.17 50.67
C LEU A 477 -57.22 -17.79 52.12
N GLU A 478 -56.94 -16.55 52.52
CA GLU A 478 -57.35 -16.04 53.83
C GLU A 478 -58.87 -15.91 53.94
N ALA A 479 -59.54 -15.35 52.93
CA ALA A 479 -61.00 -15.26 52.89
C ALA A 479 -61.68 -16.65 52.91
N GLU A 480 -61.10 -17.63 52.21
CA GLU A 480 -61.59 -19.01 52.21
C GLU A 480 -61.46 -19.66 53.60
N LYS A 481 -60.35 -19.42 54.30
CA LYS A 481 -60.17 -19.90 55.69
C LYS A 481 -61.21 -19.30 56.63
N VAL A 482 -61.43 -17.98 56.56
CA VAL A 482 -62.43 -17.30 57.39
C VAL A 482 -63.83 -17.86 57.11
N ALA A 483 -64.20 -18.02 55.83
CA ALA A 483 -65.49 -18.60 55.46
C ALA A 483 -65.64 -20.06 55.94
N ALA A 484 -64.57 -20.85 55.90
CA ALA A 484 -64.57 -22.22 56.42
C ALA A 484 -64.74 -22.26 57.95
N GLU A 485 -64.06 -21.37 58.69
CA GLU A 485 -64.21 -21.23 60.14
C GLU A 485 -65.63 -20.79 60.52
N GLU A 486 -66.21 -19.82 59.81
CA GLU A 486 -67.60 -19.38 60.01
C GLU A 486 -68.60 -20.51 59.73
N ALA A 487 -68.39 -21.28 58.66
CA ALA A 487 -69.24 -22.42 58.32
C ALA A 487 -69.15 -23.54 59.37
N GLU A 488 -67.95 -23.80 59.92
CA GLU A 488 -67.76 -24.75 61.00
C GLU A 488 -68.43 -24.29 62.30
N ALA A 489 -68.28 -23.00 62.66
CA ALA A 489 -68.95 -22.42 63.81
C ALA A 489 -70.47 -22.53 63.69
N ALA A 490 -71.04 -22.22 62.52
CA ALA A 490 -72.47 -22.35 62.26
C ALA A 490 -72.94 -23.81 62.33
N ARG A 491 -72.14 -24.78 61.84
CA ARG A 491 -72.46 -26.21 61.96
C ARG A 491 -72.49 -26.66 63.41
N LEU A 492 -71.51 -26.24 64.22
CA LEU A 492 -71.45 -26.57 65.65
C LEU A 492 -72.61 -25.94 66.43
N GLU A 493 -73.04 -24.74 66.07
CA GLU A 493 -74.22 -24.10 66.67
C GLU A 493 -75.50 -24.85 66.30
N ALA A 494 -75.68 -25.21 65.02
CA ALA A 494 -76.82 -26.01 64.56
C ALA A 494 -76.86 -27.39 65.25
N GLU A 495 -75.71 -28.04 65.45
CA GLU A 495 -75.60 -29.31 66.18
C GLU A 495 -76.01 -29.17 67.65
N LYS A 496 -75.61 -28.08 68.33
CA LYS A 496 -76.03 -27.79 69.70
C LYS A 496 -77.54 -27.59 69.79
N VAL A 497 -78.13 -26.78 68.89
CA VAL A 497 -79.58 -26.55 68.86
C VAL A 497 -80.32 -27.88 68.64
N ALA A 498 -79.89 -28.70 67.68
CA ALA A 498 -80.50 -30.01 67.43
C ALA A 498 -80.37 -30.95 68.64
N ALA A 499 -79.25 -30.91 69.37
CA ALA A 499 -79.06 -31.70 70.59
C ALA A 499 -79.98 -31.23 71.73
N GLU A 500 -80.14 -29.91 71.91
CA GLU A 500 -81.07 -29.33 72.89
C GLU A 500 -82.53 -29.67 72.56
N GLU A 501 -82.93 -29.58 71.29
CA GLU A 501 -84.27 -29.99 70.83
C GLU A 501 -84.51 -31.49 71.05
N ALA A 502 -83.52 -32.34 70.76
CA ALA A 502 -83.61 -33.77 71.01
C ALA A 502 -83.70 -34.11 72.51
N GLU A 503 -82.99 -33.39 73.37
CA GLU A 503 -83.08 -33.54 74.83
C GLU A 503 -84.44 -33.06 75.35
N ALA A 504 -84.94 -31.93 74.87
CA ALA A 504 -86.28 -31.42 75.21
C ALA A 504 -87.37 -32.42 74.81
N ALA A 505 -87.30 -32.98 73.59
CA ALA A 505 -88.22 -34.02 73.13
C ALA A 505 -88.15 -35.30 73.98
N ARG A 506 -86.96 -35.69 74.43
CA ARG A 506 -86.78 -36.85 75.33
C ARG A 506 -87.41 -36.61 76.71
N LEU A 507 -87.23 -35.42 77.27
CA LEU A 507 -87.82 -35.02 78.55
C LEU A 507 -89.35 -34.87 78.49
N GLU A 508 -89.89 -34.52 77.32
CA GLU A 508 -91.33 -34.46 77.09
C GLU A 508 -91.94 -35.86 76.97
N ALA A 509 -91.25 -36.79 76.30
CA ALA A 509 -91.63 -38.20 76.20
C ALA A 509 -91.60 -38.95 77.55
N GLU A 510 -90.80 -38.49 78.52
CA GLU A 510 -90.71 -39.08 79.87
C GLU A 510 -91.83 -38.60 80.82
N LYS A 511 -92.61 -37.59 80.42
CA LYS A 511 -93.74 -37.03 81.22
C LYS A 511 -95.12 -37.63 80.87
N VAL A 512 -95.16 -38.60 79.95
CA VAL A 512 -96.36 -39.38 79.56
C VAL A 512 -96.26 -40.76 80.21
#